data_AF-A0A9E5QUR0-F1
#
_entry.id   AF-A0A9E5QUR0-F1
#
_cell.length_a   1.000
_cell.length_b   1.000
_cell.length_c   1.000
_cell.angle_alpha   90.00
_cell.angle_beta   90.00
_cell.angle_gamma   90.00
#
_symmetry.space_group_name_H-M   'P 1'
#
loop_
_entity.id
_entity.type
_entity.pdbx_description
1 polymer ?
#
loop_
_entity_poly.entity_id
_entity_poly.type
_entity_poly.pdbx_seq_one_letter_code
_entity_poly.pdbx_strand_id
1 'polypeptide(L)'
;MAATLYALLIGINKYPNVPHLQGCVADVLEMAQYLQSNFSGMNPQIKVLTDIEATRQQIINQFRKHLGQAQAGDTVYFHFSGHGSRENAPEEFWPFYPEKKNETLVCFDSRLEGGMDLADKELAVLLHELSQNECRILVCLDCCHSGSGTRNTLKLANKRQTEKEGNTRKIGDYLEGYYEKMLKDTESITIPLAPHLVFSACRSTEVAWETSEQRGLFSNELLRVLKSDTIGLSYAEIFERTRAAVRMSGAQEPQFSFYGDVNPYEVFLNKNQLHVPKLFSLFYEQGHWKCQSGALQGMPTETKEVMRFAIFPEGLHEPQGKDQLTELKVMQVKKDGTLFYTPQDSPLDVSKTYAGL
;
A
#
# COMPACT_ATOMS: atom_id res chain seq x y z
N MET A 1 3.67 -15.62 18.91
CA MET A 1 4.81 -14.67 19.00
C MET A 1 4.25 -13.27 18.77
N ALA A 2 4.88 -12.23 19.30
CA ALA A 2 4.48 -10.87 18.95
C ALA A 2 4.70 -10.64 17.45
N ALA A 3 3.77 -9.96 16.78
CA ALA A 3 3.89 -9.66 15.35
C ALA A 3 5.16 -8.86 15.08
N THR A 4 5.92 -9.23 14.05
CA THR A 4 7.16 -8.57 13.68
C THR A 4 6.92 -7.60 12.52
N LEU A 5 7.52 -6.41 12.57
CA LEU A 5 7.56 -5.48 11.44
C LEU A 5 8.87 -5.64 10.67
N TYR A 6 8.82 -6.16 9.44
CA TYR A 6 9.96 -6.22 8.52
C TYR A 6 9.91 -5.04 7.56
N ALA A 7 10.92 -4.17 7.59
CA ALA A 7 10.98 -3.01 6.71
C ALA A 7 12.23 -3.03 5.81
N LEU A 8 12.03 -2.74 4.52
CA LEU A 8 13.11 -2.51 3.55
C LEU A 8 12.94 -1.10 2.97
N LEU A 9 13.88 -0.22 3.28
CA LEU A 9 13.81 1.21 2.95
C LEU A 9 14.96 1.57 2.00
N ILE A 10 14.63 2.09 0.83
CA ILE A 10 15.55 2.37 -0.27
C ILE A 10 15.55 3.86 -0.56
N GLY A 11 16.69 4.53 -0.38
CA GLY A 11 16.83 5.96 -0.62
C GLY A 11 18.05 6.26 -1.49
N ILE A 12 17.86 6.83 -2.67
CA ILE A 12 18.95 7.06 -3.62
C ILE A 12 18.98 8.52 -4.03
N ASN A 13 20.09 9.18 -3.74
CA ASN A 13 20.39 10.56 -4.12
C ASN A 13 21.44 10.62 -5.22
N LYS A 14 22.51 9.84 -5.07
CA LYS A 14 23.74 9.96 -5.88
C LYS A 14 23.73 9.02 -7.07
N TYR A 15 22.81 9.21 -8.00
CA TYR A 15 22.76 8.40 -9.21
C TYR A 15 23.93 8.66 -10.16
N PRO A 16 24.54 7.64 -10.76
CA PRO A 16 25.39 7.81 -11.92
C PRO A 16 24.55 8.15 -13.16
N ASN A 17 25.09 9.00 -14.04
CA ASN A 17 24.57 9.28 -15.40
C ASN A 17 23.14 9.85 -15.49
N VAL A 18 22.50 10.22 -14.37
CA VAL A 18 21.24 10.97 -14.31
C VAL A 18 21.33 12.02 -13.20
N PRO A 19 20.43 13.04 -13.17
CA PRO A 19 20.48 14.08 -12.14
C PRO A 19 20.47 13.51 -10.72
N HIS A 20 21.22 14.15 -9.82
CA HIS A 20 21.19 13.79 -8.41
C HIS A 20 19.93 14.32 -7.72
N LEU A 21 19.44 13.55 -6.76
CA LEU A 21 18.42 13.96 -5.80
C LEU A 21 19.08 14.32 -4.46
N GLN A 22 18.35 14.94 -3.55
CA GLN A 22 18.91 15.44 -2.29
C GLN A 22 18.19 14.89 -1.05
N GLY A 23 16.91 14.54 -1.16
CA GLY A 23 16.07 14.17 -0.03
C GLY A 23 15.79 12.69 0.16
N CYS A 24 16.05 11.84 -0.83
CA CYS A 24 15.63 10.44 -0.78
C CYS A 24 16.27 9.67 0.37
N VAL A 25 17.56 9.92 0.63
CA VAL A 25 18.27 9.30 1.76
C VAL A 25 17.71 9.80 3.10
N ALA A 26 17.43 11.11 3.22
CA ALA A 26 16.85 11.67 4.44
C ALA A 26 15.44 11.11 4.72
N ASP A 27 14.62 10.93 3.67
CA ASP A 27 13.27 10.39 3.77
C ASP A 27 13.26 8.98 4.37
N VAL A 28 14.14 8.09 3.89
CA VAL A 28 14.20 6.70 4.40
C VAL A 28 14.86 6.59 5.77
N LEU A 29 15.85 7.42 6.10
CA LEU A 29 16.47 7.43 7.42
C LEU A 29 15.50 7.92 8.50
N GLU A 30 14.71 8.96 8.21
CA GLU A 30 13.69 9.42 9.14
C GLU A 30 12.55 8.42 9.30
N MET A 31 12.15 7.75 8.21
CA MET A 31 11.19 6.65 8.30
C MET A 31 11.72 5.50 9.14
N ALA A 32 12.99 5.11 8.98
CA ALA A 32 13.62 4.10 9.82
C ALA A 32 13.56 4.48 11.30
N GLN A 33 13.93 5.72 11.63
CA GLN A 33 13.88 6.23 13.00
C GLN A 33 12.45 6.25 13.55
N TYR A 34 11.48 6.68 12.74
CA TYR A 34 10.08 6.69 13.12
C TYR A 34 9.58 5.28 13.45
N LEU A 35 9.83 4.32 12.56
CA LEU A 35 9.43 2.92 12.74
C LEU A 35 10.07 2.32 13.99
N GLN A 36 11.38 2.50 14.17
CA GLN A 36 12.10 1.99 15.34
C GLN A 36 11.53 2.54 16.66
N SER A 37 11.18 3.82 16.69
CA SER A 37 10.71 4.49 17.91
C SER A 37 9.24 4.20 18.23
N ASN A 38 8.41 4.07 17.19
CA ASN A 38 6.96 3.99 17.33
C ASN A 38 6.40 2.57 17.25
N PHE A 39 7.17 1.61 16.74
CA PHE A 39 6.75 0.22 16.56
C PHE A 39 7.64 -0.74 17.35
N SER A 40 8.28 -0.28 18.42
CA SER A 40 9.16 -1.10 19.27
C SER A 40 8.47 -2.36 19.82
N GLY A 41 7.16 -2.32 20.05
CA GLY A 41 6.34 -3.48 20.45
C GLY A 41 6.19 -4.56 19.36
N MET A 42 6.56 -4.26 18.12
CA MET A 42 6.53 -5.17 16.97
C MET A 42 7.95 -5.62 16.54
N ASN A 43 8.95 -5.52 17.42
CA ASN A 43 10.32 -5.96 17.15
C ASN A 43 10.85 -5.55 15.74
N PRO A 44 10.86 -4.26 15.39
CA PRO A 44 11.03 -3.83 14.01
C PRO A 44 12.39 -4.25 13.46
N GLN A 45 12.38 -5.04 12.38
CA GLN A 45 13.53 -5.51 11.62
C GLN A 45 13.72 -4.61 10.40
N ILE A 46 14.56 -3.58 10.51
CA ILE A 46 14.70 -2.54 9.49
C ILE A 46 16.01 -2.72 8.71
N LYS A 47 15.89 -2.82 7.39
CA LYS A 47 17.02 -2.79 6.44
C LYS A 47 16.93 -1.53 5.60
N VAL A 48 18.02 -0.76 5.58
CA VAL A 48 18.14 0.44 4.74
C VAL A 48 19.22 0.20 3.69
N LEU A 49 18.94 0.55 2.43
CA LEU A 49 19.94 0.61 1.35
C LEU A 49 19.99 2.05 0.83
N THR A 50 21.18 2.63 0.79
CA THR A 50 21.36 4.03 0.32
C THR A 50 22.38 4.15 -0.78
N ASP A 51 22.13 5.06 -1.73
CA ASP A 51 23.04 5.40 -2.83
C ASP A 51 23.66 4.13 -3.47
N ILE A 52 24.98 3.96 -3.37
CA ILE A 52 25.75 2.87 -4.00
C ILE A 52 25.33 1.47 -3.55
N GLU A 53 24.68 1.33 -2.38
CA GLU A 53 24.20 0.05 -1.87
C GLU A 53 22.89 -0.38 -2.55
N ALA A 54 22.12 0.58 -3.07
CA ALA A 54 20.80 0.37 -3.65
C ALA A 54 20.88 -0.05 -5.13
N THR A 55 21.72 -1.05 -5.41
CA THR A 55 21.76 -1.69 -6.73
C THR A 55 20.53 -2.56 -6.95
N ARG A 56 20.13 -2.77 -8.20
CA ARG A 56 18.96 -3.60 -8.53
C ARG A 56 19.07 -4.99 -7.90
N GLN A 57 20.24 -5.62 -8.00
CA GLN A 57 20.45 -6.94 -7.42
C GLN A 57 20.39 -6.94 -5.89
N GLN A 58 20.93 -5.92 -5.21
CA GLN A 58 20.83 -5.84 -3.76
C GLN A 58 19.40 -5.62 -3.29
N ILE A 59 18.61 -4.80 -4.00
CA ILE A 59 17.19 -4.61 -3.70
C ILE A 59 16.45 -5.94 -3.81
N ILE A 60 16.60 -6.67 -4.92
CA ILE A 60 15.98 -8.00 -5.11
C ILE A 60 16.42 -8.98 -4.01
N ASN A 61 17.72 -9.01 -3.69
CA ASN A 61 18.25 -9.89 -2.66
C ASN A 61 17.69 -9.59 -1.28
N GLN A 62 17.59 -8.32 -0.89
CA GLN A 62 17.01 -7.94 0.41
C GLN A 62 15.50 -8.14 0.41
N PHE A 63 14.80 -7.94 -0.70
CA PHE A 63 13.38 -8.26 -0.79
C PHE A 63 13.14 -9.74 -0.43
N ARG A 64 13.88 -10.66 -1.07
CA ARG A 64 13.75 -12.09 -0.80
C ARG A 64 14.29 -12.53 0.56
N LYS A 65 15.48 -12.05 0.97
CA LYS A 65 16.16 -12.52 2.18
C LYS A 65 15.72 -11.82 3.45
N HIS A 66 15.42 -10.53 3.39
CA HIS A 66 15.01 -9.74 4.55
C HIS A 66 13.50 -9.76 4.71
N LEU A 67 12.73 -9.35 3.68
CA LEU A 67 11.27 -9.34 3.78
C LEU A 67 10.69 -10.76 3.76
N GLY A 68 11.29 -11.70 3.01
CA GLY A 68 10.86 -13.10 2.96
C GLY A 68 10.97 -13.88 4.27
N GLN A 69 11.51 -13.28 5.34
CA GLN A 69 11.44 -13.85 6.69
C GLN A 69 10.07 -13.66 7.35
N ALA A 70 9.29 -12.66 6.93
CA ALA A 70 7.96 -12.39 7.48
C ALA A 70 7.04 -13.61 7.30
N GLN A 71 6.26 -13.92 8.32
CA GLN A 71 5.29 -15.03 8.35
C GLN A 71 3.87 -14.51 8.57
N ALA A 72 2.91 -15.43 8.62
CA ALA A 72 1.52 -15.12 8.93
C ALA A 72 1.42 -14.33 10.25
N GLY A 73 0.74 -13.18 10.19
CA GLY A 73 0.61 -12.25 11.32
C GLY A 73 1.66 -11.13 11.37
N ASP A 74 2.77 -11.26 10.66
CA ASP A 74 3.77 -10.19 10.52
C ASP A 74 3.33 -9.13 9.51
N THR A 75 4.00 -7.98 9.56
CA THR A 75 3.80 -6.87 8.62
C THR A 75 5.10 -6.56 7.88
N VAL A 76 5.00 -6.39 6.58
CA VAL A 76 6.06 -5.94 5.69
C VAL A 76 5.82 -4.51 5.25
N TYR A 77 6.86 -3.70 5.32
CA TYR A 77 6.88 -2.33 4.79
C TYR A 77 8.04 -2.14 3.80
N PHE A 78 7.72 -2.03 2.52
CA PHE A 78 8.69 -1.69 1.48
C PHE A 78 8.55 -0.22 1.10
N HIS A 79 9.62 0.56 1.25
CA HIS A 79 9.62 1.99 0.92
C HIS A 79 10.73 2.30 -0.08
N PHE A 80 10.36 2.83 -1.24
CA PHE A 80 11.30 3.31 -2.24
C PHE A 80 11.17 4.83 -2.40
N SER A 81 12.28 5.54 -2.23
CA SER A 81 12.41 6.98 -2.48
C SER A 81 13.54 7.21 -3.48
N GLY A 82 13.22 7.73 -4.67
CA GLY A 82 14.19 7.84 -5.75
C GLY A 82 13.57 8.24 -7.08
N HIS A 83 14.33 8.08 -8.16
CA HIS A 83 13.82 8.26 -9.51
C HIS A 83 12.94 7.08 -9.90
N GLY A 84 11.82 7.38 -10.57
CA GLY A 84 11.14 6.39 -11.40
C GLY A 84 11.23 6.75 -12.89
N SER A 85 10.93 5.79 -13.74
CA SER A 85 11.04 5.91 -15.19
C SER A 85 10.00 5.04 -15.92
N ARG A 86 9.95 5.18 -17.24
CA ARG A 86 9.22 4.30 -18.16
C ARG A 86 10.18 3.78 -19.22
N GLU A 87 9.99 2.52 -19.58
CA GLU A 87 10.66 1.92 -20.74
C GLU A 87 9.65 1.10 -21.55
N ASN A 88 9.99 0.76 -22.80
CA ASN A 88 9.14 -0.08 -23.63
C ASN A 88 8.99 -1.47 -23.00
N ALA A 89 7.75 -1.94 -22.89
CA ALA A 89 7.46 -3.32 -22.54
C ALA A 89 7.49 -4.19 -23.81
N PRO A 90 7.97 -5.44 -23.72
CA PRO A 90 7.88 -6.40 -24.80
C PRO A 90 6.42 -6.78 -25.08
N GLU A 91 6.17 -7.31 -26.28
CA GLU A 91 4.82 -7.47 -26.86
C GLU A 91 3.91 -8.36 -26.01
N GLU A 92 4.51 -9.32 -25.31
CA GLU A 92 3.82 -10.26 -24.43
C GLU A 92 3.08 -9.57 -23.28
N PHE A 93 3.48 -8.35 -22.90
CA PHE A 93 2.79 -7.56 -21.87
C PHE A 93 1.75 -6.57 -22.42
N TRP A 94 1.68 -6.36 -23.73
CA TRP A 94 0.75 -5.39 -24.33
C TRP A 94 -0.73 -5.65 -24.01
N PRO A 95 -1.21 -6.91 -23.90
CA PRO A 95 -2.59 -7.17 -23.50
C PRO A 95 -2.95 -6.63 -22.10
N PHE A 96 -1.97 -6.44 -21.22
CA PHE A 96 -2.17 -5.97 -19.84
C PHE A 96 -2.10 -4.44 -19.70
N TYR A 97 -1.38 -3.77 -20.61
CA TYR A 97 -1.12 -2.33 -20.52
C TYR A 97 -1.31 -1.67 -21.89
N PRO A 98 -2.40 -0.89 -22.07
CA PRO A 98 -2.67 -0.17 -23.32
C PRO A 98 -1.51 0.73 -23.78
N GLU A 99 -0.73 1.25 -22.84
CA GLU A 99 0.42 2.12 -23.12
C GLU A 99 1.67 1.36 -23.59
N LYS A 100 1.71 0.03 -23.47
CA LYS A 100 2.85 -0.81 -23.90
C LYS A 100 4.19 -0.44 -23.22
N LYS A 101 4.13 0.08 -22.00
CA LYS A 101 5.28 0.51 -21.20
C LYS A 101 5.39 -0.28 -19.90
N ASN A 102 6.62 -0.38 -19.40
CA ASN A 102 6.89 -0.71 -18.00
C ASN A 102 6.98 0.57 -17.19
N GLU A 103 6.47 0.51 -15.97
CA GLU A 103 6.84 1.46 -14.92
C GLU A 103 8.04 0.90 -14.17
N THR A 104 9.04 1.73 -13.90
CA THR A 104 10.28 1.23 -13.31
C THR A 104 10.79 2.08 -12.15
N LEU A 105 11.43 1.41 -11.19
CA LEU A 105 12.21 2.01 -10.12
C LEU A 105 13.67 2.07 -10.58
N VAL A 106 14.22 3.28 -10.68
CA VAL A 106 15.62 3.47 -11.09
C VAL A 106 16.50 3.14 -9.90
N CYS A 107 17.28 2.08 -10.00
CA CYS A 107 18.26 1.68 -9.00
C CYS A 107 19.58 2.43 -9.24
N PHE A 108 20.51 2.36 -8.30
CA PHE A 108 21.79 3.07 -8.41
C PHE A 108 22.56 2.68 -9.68
N ASP A 109 22.59 1.39 -10.01
CA ASP A 109 23.31 0.85 -11.15
C ASP A 109 22.51 0.85 -12.46
N SER A 110 21.24 1.31 -12.46
CA SER A 110 20.35 1.23 -13.63
C SER A 110 20.79 2.04 -14.83
N ARG A 111 21.71 2.99 -14.66
CA ARG A 111 22.24 3.86 -15.72
C ARG A 111 23.74 3.64 -15.95
N LEU A 112 24.31 2.59 -15.37
CA LEU A 112 25.64 2.08 -15.73
C LEU A 112 25.53 1.18 -16.97
N GLU A 113 26.67 0.83 -17.57
CA GLU A 113 26.71 -0.09 -18.71
C GLU A 113 26.08 -1.44 -18.36
N GLY A 114 25.11 -1.89 -19.15
CA GLY A 114 24.33 -3.12 -18.89
C GLY A 114 23.32 -3.00 -17.73
N GLY A 115 23.17 -1.82 -17.12
CA GLY A 115 22.27 -1.56 -16.02
C GLY A 115 20.80 -1.68 -16.40
N MET A 116 20.00 -2.23 -15.49
CA MET A 116 18.54 -2.30 -15.63
C MET A 116 17.84 -1.68 -14.42
N ASP A 117 16.67 -1.14 -14.67
CA ASP A 117 15.74 -0.66 -13.67
C ASP A 117 14.99 -1.88 -13.07
N LEU A 118 14.43 -1.75 -11.87
CA LEU A 118 13.49 -2.74 -11.36
C LEU A 118 12.11 -2.43 -11.93
N ALA A 119 11.58 -3.28 -12.81
CA ALA A 119 10.27 -3.04 -13.43
C ALA A 119 9.10 -3.45 -12.52
N ASP A 120 7.94 -2.84 -12.72
CA ASP A 120 6.70 -3.14 -12.01
C ASP A 120 6.30 -4.62 -12.12
N LYS A 121 6.53 -5.25 -13.27
CA LYS A 121 6.30 -6.70 -13.49
C LYS A 121 7.22 -7.55 -12.62
N GLU A 122 8.42 -7.07 -12.31
CA GLU A 122 9.36 -7.74 -11.41
C GLU A 122 8.93 -7.56 -9.96
N LEU A 123 8.55 -6.33 -9.58
CA LEU A 123 8.00 -6.08 -8.26
C LEU A 123 6.74 -6.91 -7.99
N ALA A 124 5.87 -7.11 -8.99
CA ALA A 124 4.70 -7.97 -8.88
C ALA A 124 5.06 -9.43 -8.54
N VAL A 125 6.10 -9.97 -9.18
CA VAL A 125 6.61 -11.33 -8.87
C VAL A 125 7.18 -11.39 -7.47
N LEU A 126 8.00 -10.41 -7.06
CA LEU A 126 8.57 -10.36 -5.70
C LEU A 126 7.48 -10.27 -4.62
N LEU A 127 6.44 -9.47 -4.85
CA LEU A 127 5.28 -9.36 -3.97
C LEU A 127 4.49 -10.67 -3.93
N HIS A 128 4.32 -11.34 -5.07
CA HIS A 128 3.65 -12.63 -5.14
C HIS A 128 4.41 -13.71 -4.36
N GLU A 129 5.73 -13.82 -4.55
CA GLU A 129 6.61 -14.71 -3.77
C GLU A 129 6.45 -14.45 -2.27
N LEU A 130 6.49 -13.18 -1.86
CA LEU A 130 6.34 -12.79 -0.45
C LEU A 130 4.95 -13.09 0.11
N SER A 131 3.90 -12.89 -0.68
CA SER A 131 2.51 -13.11 -0.25
C SER A 131 2.20 -14.57 0.10
N GLN A 132 3.01 -15.53 -0.36
CA GLN A 132 2.87 -16.93 0.02
C GLN A 132 3.10 -17.17 1.51
N ASN A 133 3.74 -16.21 2.21
CA ASN A 133 3.94 -16.28 3.66
C ASN A 133 2.74 -15.74 4.46
N GLU A 134 1.66 -15.30 3.80
CA GLU A 134 0.45 -14.76 4.44
C GLU A 134 0.70 -13.55 5.37
N CYS A 135 1.79 -12.81 5.12
CA CYS A 135 2.10 -11.56 5.81
C CYS A 135 1.32 -10.38 5.21
N ARG A 136 1.12 -9.32 6.00
CA ARG A 136 0.55 -8.06 5.48
C ARG A 136 1.62 -7.28 4.75
N ILE A 137 1.31 -6.72 3.58
CA ILE A 137 2.30 -5.99 2.77
C ILE A 137 1.81 -4.57 2.50
N LEU A 138 2.59 -3.57 2.93
CA LEU A 138 2.47 -2.18 2.51
C LEU A 138 3.68 -1.78 1.66
N VAL A 139 3.41 -1.29 0.46
CA VAL A 139 4.37 -0.68 -0.45
C VAL A 139 4.19 0.83 -0.44
N CYS A 140 5.28 1.58 -0.32
CA CYS A 140 5.31 3.03 -0.35
C CYS A 140 6.30 3.50 -1.41
N LEU A 141 5.82 4.18 -2.44
CA LEU A 141 6.59 4.63 -3.59
C LEU A 141 6.61 6.16 -3.64
N ASP A 142 7.75 6.75 -3.25
CA ASP A 142 8.05 8.17 -3.41
C ASP A 142 8.93 8.41 -4.63
N CYS A 143 8.36 8.09 -5.79
CA CYS A 143 8.98 8.20 -7.12
C CYS A 143 7.91 8.49 -8.19
N CYS A 144 8.33 8.87 -9.40
CA CYS A 144 7.41 9.14 -10.52
C CYS A 144 7.18 7.92 -11.41
N HIS A 145 5.99 7.79 -11.96
CA HIS A 145 5.64 6.76 -12.96
C HIS A 145 5.53 7.35 -14.39
N SER A 146 6.12 8.51 -14.69
CA SER A 146 6.25 9.15 -16.04
C SER A 146 5.04 9.82 -16.74
N GLY A 147 5.22 11.06 -17.19
CA GLY A 147 4.54 11.61 -18.38
C GLY A 147 3.82 12.95 -18.18
N SER A 148 4.41 14.03 -18.71
CA SER A 148 3.78 15.33 -19.06
C SER A 148 2.88 16.01 -18.00
N GLY A 149 3.52 16.55 -16.96
CA GLY A 149 2.83 17.36 -15.94
C GLY A 149 3.51 18.70 -15.69
N THR A 150 3.70 19.54 -16.71
CA THR A 150 4.14 20.93 -16.51
C THR A 150 2.97 21.81 -16.09
N ARG A 151 2.67 21.83 -14.79
CA ARG A 151 2.09 23.01 -14.13
C ARG A 151 2.67 23.10 -12.73
N ASN A 152 3.62 24.01 -12.49
CA ASN A 152 3.38 25.06 -11.50
C ASN A 152 4.48 26.11 -11.36
N THR A 153 4.02 27.26 -10.91
CA THR A 153 4.67 28.52 -10.53
C THR A 153 5.20 28.50 -9.08
N LEU A 154 5.67 27.34 -8.59
CA LEU A 154 6.05 27.12 -7.18
C LEU A 154 7.53 26.76 -7.02
N LYS A 155 8.11 27.07 -5.84
CA LYS A 155 9.52 26.78 -5.48
C LYS A 155 9.75 25.29 -5.16
N LEU A 156 9.57 24.41 -6.14
CA LEU A 156 9.95 22.99 -6.05
C LEU A 156 11.40 22.83 -6.52
N ALA A 157 12.13 21.88 -5.92
CA ALA A 157 13.55 21.68 -6.21
C ALA A 157 13.76 20.71 -7.39
N ASN A 158 13.91 19.42 -7.11
CA ASN A 158 14.23 18.40 -8.12
C ASN A 158 13.02 17.52 -8.43
N LYS A 159 12.90 17.11 -9.70
CA LYS A 159 11.94 16.09 -10.16
C LYS A 159 12.48 14.70 -9.86
N ARG A 160 11.64 13.81 -9.33
CA ARG A 160 12.00 12.40 -9.08
C ARG A 160 11.71 11.50 -10.30
N GLN A 161 12.07 11.98 -11.49
CA GLN A 161 11.87 11.30 -12.77
C GLN A 161 13.13 11.37 -13.64
N THR A 162 13.41 10.30 -14.38
CA THR A 162 14.39 10.31 -15.48
C THR A 162 13.86 9.46 -16.64
N GLU A 163 14.35 9.69 -17.86
CA GLU A 163 13.99 8.90 -19.04
C GLU A 163 15.05 7.83 -19.31
N LYS A 164 14.63 6.75 -19.97
CA LYS A 164 15.54 5.74 -20.52
C LYS A 164 15.28 5.65 -22.01
N GLU A 165 16.15 6.26 -22.80
CA GLU A 165 16.17 6.07 -24.25
C GLU A 165 16.86 4.74 -24.58
N GLY A 166 16.28 3.94 -25.47
CA GLY A 166 16.91 2.72 -25.98
C GLY A 166 16.08 1.44 -25.89
N ASN A 167 16.68 0.35 -26.37
CA ASN A 167 16.06 -0.94 -26.72
C ASN A 167 15.05 -1.49 -25.69
N THR A 168 13.98 -2.08 -26.21
CA THR A 168 12.97 -2.82 -25.44
C THR A 168 13.62 -3.95 -24.64
N ARG A 169 13.35 -3.99 -23.33
CA ARG A 169 13.73 -5.11 -22.45
C ARG A 169 13.12 -6.41 -22.98
N LYS A 170 13.91 -7.48 -23.09
CA LYS A 170 13.42 -8.78 -23.55
C LYS A 170 12.71 -9.52 -22.43
N ILE A 171 11.84 -10.46 -22.79
CA ILE A 171 11.09 -11.24 -21.80
C ILE A 171 11.98 -12.05 -20.84
N GLY A 172 13.14 -12.50 -21.32
CA GLY A 172 14.15 -13.21 -20.52
C GLY A 172 14.88 -12.35 -19.48
N ASP A 173 14.82 -11.02 -19.58
CA ASP A 173 15.54 -10.11 -18.69
C ASP A 173 14.81 -9.88 -17.35
N TYR A 174 13.53 -10.27 -17.26
CA TYR A 174 12.72 -10.09 -16.06
C TYR A 174 13.00 -11.20 -15.04
N LEU A 175 13.52 -10.81 -13.87
CA LEU A 175 13.81 -11.67 -12.72
C LEU A 175 14.26 -13.09 -13.07
N GLU A 176 15.51 -13.24 -13.50
CA GLU A 176 16.12 -14.57 -13.76
C GLU A 176 15.29 -15.40 -14.77
N GLY A 177 14.68 -14.71 -15.74
CA GLY A 177 13.86 -15.29 -16.80
C GLY A 177 12.51 -15.81 -16.35
N TYR A 178 11.93 -15.27 -15.26
CA TYR A 178 10.65 -15.73 -14.70
C TYR A 178 9.55 -15.83 -15.78
N TYR A 179 9.32 -14.74 -16.52
CA TYR A 179 8.27 -14.72 -17.54
C TYR A 179 8.63 -15.52 -18.80
N GLU A 180 9.91 -15.66 -19.13
CA GLU A 180 10.35 -16.54 -20.23
C GLU A 180 10.07 -18.02 -19.89
N LYS A 181 10.33 -18.43 -18.64
CA LYS A 181 10.00 -19.77 -18.15
C LYS A 181 8.49 -20.00 -18.18
N MET A 182 7.71 -19.05 -17.65
CA MET A 182 6.24 -19.10 -17.72
C MET A 182 5.75 -19.27 -19.16
N LEU A 183 6.23 -18.44 -20.10
CA LEU A 183 5.83 -18.52 -21.50
C LEU A 183 6.15 -19.89 -22.13
N LYS A 184 7.30 -20.48 -21.80
CA LYS A 184 7.69 -21.83 -22.24
C LYS A 184 6.77 -22.91 -21.67
N ASP A 185 6.32 -22.75 -20.43
CA ASP A 185 5.53 -23.75 -19.72
C ASP A 185 4.01 -23.67 -20.01
N THR A 186 3.48 -22.46 -20.23
CA THR A 186 2.03 -22.21 -20.32
C THR A 186 1.56 -21.58 -21.63
N GLU A 187 2.48 -21.36 -22.59
CA GLU A 187 2.23 -20.70 -23.89
C GLU A 187 1.62 -19.28 -23.80
N SER A 188 1.54 -18.73 -22.59
CA SER A 188 0.93 -17.44 -22.28
C SER A 188 1.57 -16.84 -21.04
N ILE A 189 1.52 -15.52 -20.93
CA ILE A 189 2.02 -14.79 -19.76
C ILE A 189 0.84 -14.30 -18.95
N THR A 190 0.99 -14.38 -17.64
CA THR A 190 0.11 -13.73 -16.65
C THR A 190 0.97 -12.98 -15.65
N ILE A 191 0.50 -11.80 -15.22
CA ILE A 191 1.17 -11.07 -14.15
C ILE A 191 0.60 -11.58 -12.82
N PRO A 192 1.43 -12.11 -11.92
CA PRO A 192 0.94 -12.69 -10.69
C PRO A 192 0.33 -11.61 -9.79
N LEU A 193 -0.75 -11.98 -9.10
CA LEU A 193 -1.43 -11.12 -8.13
C LEU A 193 -0.94 -11.43 -6.71
N ALA A 194 -0.88 -10.40 -5.87
CA ALA A 194 -0.52 -10.48 -4.47
C ALA A 194 -1.46 -9.59 -3.64
N PRO A 195 -2.00 -10.04 -2.50
CA PRO A 195 -2.71 -9.16 -1.58
C PRO A 195 -1.77 -8.12 -0.96
N HIS A 196 -1.94 -6.83 -1.29
CA HIS A 196 -1.10 -5.76 -0.74
C HIS A 196 -1.73 -4.36 -0.87
N LEU A 197 -1.23 -3.43 -0.06
CA LEU A 197 -1.56 -2.00 -0.09
C LEU A 197 -0.42 -1.21 -0.75
N VAL A 198 -0.73 -0.16 -1.51
CA VAL A 198 0.25 0.71 -2.18
C VAL A 198 -0.06 2.18 -1.95
N PHE A 199 0.88 2.90 -1.35
CA PHE A 199 0.93 4.36 -1.37
C PHE A 199 1.87 4.84 -2.47
N SER A 200 1.38 5.71 -3.35
CA SER A 200 2.17 6.32 -4.42
C SER A 200 2.15 7.85 -4.29
N ALA A 201 3.30 8.49 -4.48
CA ALA A 201 3.47 9.93 -4.28
C ALA A 201 2.71 10.81 -5.28
N CYS A 202 2.43 10.32 -6.48
CA CYS A 202 1.72 11.05 -7.52
C CYS A 202 0.95 10.12 -8.46
N ARG A 203 0.10 10.70 -9.32
CA ARG A 203 -0.52 9.97 -10.44
C ARG A 203 0.53 9.51 -11.45
N SER A 204 0.15 8.54 -12.29
CA SER A 204 0.98 8.08 -13.40
C SER A 204 1.31 9.18 -14.41
N THR A 205 0.49 10.23 -14.52
CA THR A 205 0.68 11.39 -15.41
C THR A 205 1.33 12.59 -14.72
N GLU A 206 1.84 12.42 -13.51
CA GLU A 206 2.41 13.50 -12.69
C GLU A 206 3.85 13.19 -12.29
N VAL A 207 4.46 14.16 -11.61
CA VAL A 207 5.83 14.09 -11.13
C VAL A 207 5.82 14.24 -9.61
N ALA A 208 6.50 13.33 -8.92
CA ALA A 208 6.88 13.47 -7.53
C ALA A 208 8.09 14.42 -7.38
N TRP A 209 8.04 15.30 -6.38
CA TRP A 209 8.99 16.40 -6.22
C TRP A 209 9.76 16.36 -4.91
N GLU A 210 10.95 16.96 -4.94
CA GLU A 210 11.65 17.39 -3.72
C GLU A 210 11.24 18.80 -3.30
N THR A 211 11.06 18.98 -2.00
CA THR A 211 10.87 20.29 -1.36
C THR A 211 12.20 21.06 -1.30
N SER A 212 12.13 22.36 -1.00
CA SER A 212 13.32 23.19 -0.75
C SER A 212 14.13 22.75 0.47
N GLU A 213 13.53 21.98 1.38
CA GLU A 213 14.19 21.40 2.55
C GLU A 213 14.93 20.10 2.21
N GLN A 214 15.08 19.78 0.93
CA GLN A 214 15.72 18.56 0.44
C GLN A 214 15.03 17.32 1.01
N ARG A 215 13.70 17.23 0.83
CA ARG A 215 12.86 16.10 1.24
C ARG A 215 11.87 15.74 0.15
N GLY A 216 11.42 14.50 0.09
CA GLY A 216 10.32 14.12 -0.78
C GLY A 216 9.04 14.79 -0.31
N LEU A 217 8.31 15.47 -1.19
CA LEU A 217 7.06 16.14 -0.80
C LEU A 217 6.06 15.15 -0.20
N PHE A 218 5.92 13.96 -0.79
CA PHE A 218 5.01 12.94 -0.29
C PHE A 218 5.49 12.33 1.04
N SER A 219 6.71 11.78 1.08
CA SER A 219 7.24 11.15 2.29
C SER A 219 7.40 12.12 3.46
N ASN A 220 7.71 13.39 3.21
CA ASN A 220 7.75 14.43 4.24
C ASN A 220 6.37 14.67 4.87
N GLU A 221 5.33 14.83 4.05
CA GLU A 221 3.96 15.00 4.57
C GLU A 221 3.43 13.71 5.21
N LEU A 222 3.77 12.54 4.66
CA LEU A 222 3.46 11.25 5.29
C LEU A 222 4.09 11.16 6.68
N LEU A 223 5.39 11.46 6.81
CA LEU A 223 6.08 11.47 8.10
C LEU A 223 5.50 12.51 9.06
N ARG A 224 5.11 13.69 8.57
CA ARG A 224 4.47 14.72 9.40
C ARG A 224 3.12 14.23 9.95
N VAL A 225 2.29 13.61 9.11
CA VAL A 225 1.04 12.99 9.53
C VAL A 225 1.32 11.90 10.54
N LEU A 226 2.23 10.97 10.24
CA LEU A 226 2.59 9.85 11.13
C LEU A 226 3.16 10.29 12.50
N LYS A 227 3.90 11.41 12.55
CA LYS A 227 4.43 11.99 13.80
C LYS A 227 3.37 12.80 14.58
N SER A 228 2.23 13.12 13.98
CA SER A 228 1.08 13.68 14.68
C SER A 228 0.29 12.59 15.43
N ASP A 229 -0.80 12.96 16.12
CA ASP A 229 -1.66 11.97 16.78
C ASP A 229 -2.40 11.11 15.74
N THR A 230 -1.82 9.94 15.49
CA THR A 230 -2.27 8.94 14.53
C THR A 230 -2.49 7.58 15.18
N ILE A 231 -2.50 7.54 16.51
CA ILE A 231 -2.73 6.30 17.25
C ILE A 231 -4.11 5.76 16.88
N GLY A 232 -4.16 4.52 16.40
CA GLY A 232 -5.41 3.85 16.03
C GLY A 232 -5.98 4.24 14.66
N LEU A 233 -5.32 5.11 13.89
CA LEU A 233 -5.78 5.42 12.54
C LEU A 233 -5.46 4.30 11.56
N SER A 234 -6.36 4.14 10.59
CA SER A 234 -6.22 3.20 9.50
C SER A 234 -5.26 3.65 8.40
N TYR A 235 -4.86 2.73 7.53
CA TYR A 235 -4.10 3.07 6.31
C TYR A 235 -4.84 4.13 5.48
N ALA A 236 -6.16 3.97 5.28
CA ALA A 236 -6.99 4.92 4.55
C ALA A 236 -7.00 6.31 5.19
N GLU A 237 -7.18 6.41 6.50
CA GLU A 237 -7.24 7.71 7.20
C GLU A 237 -5.89 8.43 7.20
N ILE A 238 -4.79 7.69 7.39
CA ILE A 238 -3.44 8.26 7.29
C ILE A 238 -3.21 8.76 5.87
N PHE A 239 -3.54 7.96 4.87
CA PHE A 239 -3.37 8.35 3.48
C PHE A 239 -4.20 9.57 3.12
N GLU A 240 -5.47 9.66 3.53
CA GLU A 240 -6.32 10.81 3.24
C GLU A 240 -5.77 12.10 3.85
N ARG A 241 -5.26 12.05 5.08
CA ARG A 241 -4.58 13.19 5.71
C ARG A 241 -3.32 13.58 4.95
N THR A 242 -2.49 12.61 4.56
CA THR A 242 -1.28 12.84 3.77
C THR A 242 -1.63 13.45 2.42
N ARG A 243 -2.62 12.90 1.70
CA ARG A 243 -3.07 13.40 0.41
C ARG A 243 -3.58 14.83 0.53
N ALA A 244 -4.37 15.16 1.55
CA ALA A 244 -4.84 16.52 1.78
C ALA A 244 -3.66 17.50 1.96
N ALA A 245 -2.67 17.15 2.77
CA ALA A 245 -1.47 17.97 2.99
C ALA A 245 -0.65 18.16 1.70
N VAL A 246 -0.43 17.09 0.94
CA VAL A 246 0.31 17.17 -0.33
C VAL A 246 -0.45 18.01 -1.37
N ARG A 247 -1.78 17.87 -1.47
CA ARG A 247 -2.61 18.66 -2.41
C ARG A 247 -2.58 20.15 -2.13
N MET A 248 -2.38 20.57 -0.88
CA MET A 248 -2.22 21.99 -0.53
C MET A 248 -1.01 22.62 -1.22
N SER A 249 0.01 21.83 -1.58
CA SER A 249 1.11 22.32 -2.41
C SER A 249 0.72 22.58 -3.86
N GLY A 250 -0.34 21.95 -4.38
CA GLY A 250 -0.71 22.00 -5.80
C GLY A 250 0.29 21.33 -6.74
N ALA A 251 1.26 20.54 -6.25
CA ALA A 251 2.37 20.01 -7.05
C ALA A 251 2.15 18.58 -7.56
N GLN A 252 1.48 17.73 -6.80
CA GLN A 252 1.26 16.31 -7.11
C GLN A 252 0.04 15.76 -6.36
N GLU A 253 -0.58 14.70 -6.87
CA GLU A 253 -1.76 14.03 -6.31
C GLU A 253 -1.43 12.57 -5.92
N PRO A 254 -1.14 12.30 -4.63
CA PRO A 254 -0.89 10.95 -4.16
C PRO A 254 -2.03 9.98 -4.50
N GLN A 255 -1.68 8.72 -4.77
CA GLN A 255 -2.64 7.63 -5.02
C GLN A 255 -2.53 6.54 -3.93
N PHE A 256 -3.68 5.97 -3.57
CA PHE A 256 -3.77 4.81 -2.69
C PHE A 256 -4.52 3.70 -3.42
N SER A 257 -3.83 2.59 -3.63
CA SER A 257 -4.35 1.41 -4.30
C SER A 257 -4.23 0.21 -3.37
N PHE A 258 -5.06 -0.78 -3.62
CA PHE A 258 -5.04 -2.05 -2.92
C PHE A 258 -5.40 -3.17 -3.88
N TYR A 259 -4.78 -4.33 -3.66
CA TYR A 259 -4.90 -5.49 -4.54
C TYR A 259 -5.21 -6.72 -3.69
N GLY A 260 -6.04 -7.61 -4.22
CA GLY A 260 -6.51 -8.79 -3.49
C GLY A 260 -7.46 -8.44 -2.34
N ASP A 261 -7.61 -9.39 -1.41
CA ASP A 261 -8.48 -9.26 -0.24
C ASP A 261 -7.74 -8.61 0.93
N VAL A 262 -7.51 -7.30 0.84
CA VAL A 262 -6.87 -6.51 1.90
C VAL A 262 -7.82 -5.42 2.38
N ASN A 263 -7.83 -5.17 3.69
CA ASN A 263 -8.70 -4.17 4.31
C ASN A 263 -7.94 -2.85 4.53
N PRO A 264 -8.22 -1.78 3.76
CA PRO A 264 -7.53 -0.50 3.91
C PRO A 264 -7.91 0.26 5.20
N TYR A 265 -8.93 -0.21 5.92
CA TYR A 265 -9.39 0.37 7.19
C TYR A 265 -8.76 -0.31 8.43
N GLU A 266 -7.84 -1.26 8.24
CA GLU A 266 -7.02 -1.78 9.34
C GLU A 266 -6.09 -0.69 9.89
N VAL A 267 -5.80 -0.76 11.20
CA VAL A 267 -4.86 0.15 11.87
C VAL A 267 -3.50 0.09 11.19
N PHE A 268 -2.92 1.25 10.91
CA PHE A 268 -1.67 1.36 10.18
C PHE A 268 -0.53 0.56 10.82
N LEU A 269 0.04 -0.32 10.00
CA LEU A 269 1.08 -1.30 10.37
C LEU A 269 0.74 -2.12 11.61
N ASN A 270 -0.55 -2.19 11.98
CA ASN A 270 -1.07 -2.92 13.12
C ASN A 270 -0.45 -2.53 14.48
N LYS A 271 -0.06 -1.25 14.65
CA LYS A 271 0.65 -0.72 15.84
C LYS A 271 0.04 -1.13 17.19
N ASN A 272 -1.26 -1.40 17.24
CA ASN A 272 -1.99 -1.79 18.45
C ASN A 272 -3.28 -2.54 18.08
N GLN A 273 -3.17 -3.79 17.63
CA GLN A 273 -4.33 -4.69 17.70
C GLN A 273 -4.59 -5.06 19.18
N LEU A 274 -5.10 -4.10 19.96
CA LEU A 274 -6.28 -4.45 20.72
C LEU A 274 -7.33 -4.64 19.64
N HIS A 275 -7.82 -5.87 19.49
CA HIS A 275 -9.02 -6.11 18.72
C HIS A 275 -10.12 -5.34 19.47
N VAL A 276 -10.28 -4.04 19.20
CA VAL A 276 -11.44 -3.29 19.67
C VAL A 276 -12.49 -3.61 18.63
N PRO A 277 -13.42 -4.53 18.93
CA PRO A 277 -14.51 -4.81 18.01
C PRO A 277 -15.18 -3.49 17.66
N LYS A 278 -15.13 -3.09 16.38
CA LYS A 278 -15.72 -1.83 15.96
C LYS A 278 -17.23 -2.02 16.02
N LEU A 279 -17.80 -1.53 17.12
CA LEU A 279 -19.23 -1.59 17.34
C LEU A 279 -19.92 -0.60 16.41
N PHE A 280 -20.88 -1.10 15.65
CA PHE A 280 -21.70 -0.26 14.79
C PHE A 280 -23.10 -0.13 15.35
N SER A 281 -23.62 1.09 15.41
CA SER A 281 -25.00 1.31 15.83
C SER A 281 -25.98 0.65 14.86
N LEU A 282 -26.85 -0.19 15.41
CA LEU A 282 -27.92 -0.89 14.74
C LEU A 282 -29.26 -0.28 15.18
N PHE A 283 -30.10 0.10 14.23
CA PHE A 283 -31.43 0.68 14.48
C PHE A 283 -32.49 0.07 13.56
N TYR A 284 -33.74 0.07 14.00
CA TYR A 284 -34.85 -0.46 13.20
C TYR A 284 -35.54 0.66 12.42
N GLU A 285 -35.62 0.52 11.09
CA GLU A 285 -36.28 1.48 10.23
C GLU A 285 -36.90 0.79 9.01
N GLN A 286 -38.14 1.15 8.66
CA GLN A 286 -38.82 0.66 7.46
C GLN A 286 -38.84 -0.88 7.35
N GLY A 287 -39.11 -1.57 8.46
CA GLY A 287 -39.24 -3.03 8.49
C GLY A 287 -37.92 -3.80 8.52
N HIS A 288 -36.78 -3.11 8.63
CA HIS A 288 -35.46 -3.73 8.61
C HIS A 288 -34.58 -3.16 9.72
N TRP A 289 -33.76 -4.02 10.32
CA TRP A 289 -32.60 -3.56 11.06
C TRP A 289 -31.56 -3.03 10.08
N LYS A 290 -31.02 -1.85 10.37
CA LYS A 290 -30.04 -1.13 9.55
C LYS A 290 -28.80 -0.80 10.37
N CYS A 291 -27.65 -0.83 9.70
CA CYS A 291 -26.37 -0.38 10.24
C CYS A 291 -25.71 0.57 9.22
N GLN A 292 -25.25 1.74 9.68
CA GLN A 292 -24.49 2.70 8.88
C GLN A 292 -22.99 2.33 8.83
N SER A 293 -22.70 1.13 8.34
CA SER A 293 -21.33 0.67 8.09
C SER A 293 -21.32 -0.32 6.94
N GLY A 294 -21.07 0.14 5.73
CA GLY A 294 -21.16 -0.66 4.51
C GLY A 294 -19.88 -0.59 3.70
N ALA A 295 -20.03 -0.52 2.37
CA ALA A 295 -18.90 -0.53 1.44
C ALA A 295 -17.83 0.53 1.76
N LEU A 296 -18.27 1.71 2.22
CA LEU A 296 -17.42 2.85 2.57
C LEU A 296 -16.60 2.63 3.85
N GLN A 297 -16.89 1.59 4.62
CA GLN A 297 -16.20 1.21 5.84
C GLN A 297 -15.46 -0.13 5.68
N GLY A 298 -15.29 -0.60 4.42
CA GLY A 298 -14.52 -1.80 4.08
C GLY A 298 -15.35 -3.08 4.00
N MET A 299 -16.67 -3.01 4.10
CA MET A 299 -17.51 -4.21 3.98
C MET A 299 -17.61 -4.65 2.51
N PRO A 300 -17.34 -5.93 2.18
CA PRO A 300 -17.41 -6.42 0.82
C PRO A 300 -18.85 -6.29 0.27
N THR A 301 -18.99 -5.68 -0.90
CA THR A 301 -20.29 -5.49 -1.57
C THR A 301 -20.78 -6.72 -2.31
N GLU A 302 -19.87 -7.65 -2.59
CA GLU A 302 -20.13 -8.93 -3.21
C GLU A 302 -19.43 -10.01 -2.39
N THR A 303 -20.19 -10.86 -1.70
CA THR A 303 -19.66 -11.98 -0.93
C THR A 303 -20.29 -13.28 -1.41
N LYS A 304 -19.48 -14.34 -1.57
CA LYS A 304 -19.98 -15.71 -1.76
C LYS A 304 -20.43 -16.34 -0.44
N GLU A 305 -20.02 -15.75 0.68
CA GLU A 305 -20.28 -16.23 2.03
C GLU A 305 -21.34 -15.37 2.75
N VAL A 306 -22.03 -15.98 3.70
CA VAL A 306 -23.06 -15.30 4.48
C VAL A 306 -22.41 -14.53 5.63
N MET A 307 -22.38 -13.20 5.55
CA MET A 307 -21.95 -12.35 6.66
C MET A 307 -22.97 -12.37 7.81
N ARG A 308 -22.45 -12.46 9.04
CA ARG A 308 -23.22 -12.48 10.29
C ARG A 308 -22.61 -11.49 11.27
N PHE A 309 -23.45 -10.82 12.05
CA PHE A 309 -23.03 -9.86 13.07
C PHE A 309 -23.52 -10.31 14.44
N ALA A 310 -22.63 -10.31 15.43
CA ALA A 310 -23.00 -10.49 16.83
C ALA A 310 -23.60 -9.19 17.36
N ILE A 311 -24.77 -9.26 17.99
CA ILE A 311 -25.49 -8.08 18.47
C ILE A 311 -25.39 -7.96 19.99
N PHE A 312 -25.10 -6.76 20.46
CA PHE A 312 -24.87 -6.40 21.85
C PHE A 312 -25.74 -5.20 22.27
N PRO A 313 -25.95 -4.98 23.58
CA PRO A 313 -26.48 -3.72 24.08
C PRO A 313 -25.63 -2.52 23.66
N GLU A 314 -26.28 -1.37 23.42
CA GLU A 314 -25.56 -0.13 23.16
C GLU A 314 -24.82 0.38 24.41
N GLY A 315 -23.69 1.08 24.22
CA GLY A 315 -22.90 1.68 25.30
C GLY A 315 -21.83 0.78 25.92
N LEU A 316 -21.64 -0.44 25.40
CA LEU A 316 -20.50 -1.28 25.77
C LEU A 316 -19.23 -0.79 25.09
N HIS A 317 -18.15 -0.62 25.86
CA HIS A 317 -16.84 -0.27 25.32
C HIS A 317 -16.08 -1.49 24.78
N GLU A 318 -16.25 -2.66 25.40
CA GLU A 318 -15.59 -3.93 25.02
C GLU A 318 -16.54 -5.12 25.28
N PRO A 319 -17.44 -5.45 24.33
CA PRO A 319 -18.38 -6.56 24.48
C PRO A 319 -17.66 -7.91 24.48
N GLN A 320 -18.03 -8.79 25.43
CA GLN A 320 -17.57 -10.17 25.50
C GLN A 320 -18.67 -11.13 25.01
N GLY A 321 -18.32 -12.39 24.72
CA GLY A 321 -19.31 -13.36 24.23
C GLY A 321 -20.52 -13.58 25.14
N LYS A 322 -20.38 -13.35 26.46
CA LYS A 322 -21.49 -13.39 27.42
C LYS A 322 -22.50 -12.23 27.29
N ASP A 323 -22.08 -11.13 26.67
CA ASP A 323 -22.88 -9.92 26.49
C ASP A 323 -23.68 -9.95 25.17
N GLN A 324 -23.46 -10.99 24.35
CA GLN A 324 -24.13 -11.16 23.07
C GLN A 324 -25.61 -11.50 23.29
N LEU A 325 -26.49 -10.68 22.70
CA LEU A 325 -27.94 -10.87 22.73
C LEU A 325 -28.40 -11.88 21.67
N THR A 326 -27.87 -11.75 20.46
CA THR A 326 -28.23 -12.57 19.30
C THR A 326 -27.21 -12.42 18.17
N GLU A 327 -27.47 -13.04 17.03
CA GLU A 327 -26.73 -12.88 15.79
C GLU A 327 -27.69 -12.53 14.65
N LEU A 328 -27.32 -11.55 13.81
CA LEU A 328 -28.10 -11.17 12.63
C LEU A 328 -27.34 -11.45 11.33
N LYS A 329 -28.04 -12.02 10.35
CA LYS A 329 -27.50 -12.26 9.01
C LYS A 329 -27.66 -11.02 8.14
N VAL A 330 -26.57 -10.62 7.49
CA VAL A 330 -26.56 -9.53 6.50
C VAL A 330 -27.21 -10.01 5.20
N MET A 331 -28.20 -9.26 4.74
CA MET A 331 -28.92 -9.52 3.48
C MET A 331 -28.35 -8.72 2.32
N GLN A 332 -27.90 -7.49 2.58
CA GLN A 332 -27.41 -6.61 1.53
C GLN A 332 -26.44 -5.57 2.10
N VAL A 333 -25.35 -5.33 1.37
CA VAL A 333 -24.45 -4.19 1.57
C VAL A 333 -24.67 -3.20 0.44
N LYS A 334 -25.15 -1.99 0.77
CA LYS A 334 -25.32 -0.93 -0.23
C LYS A 334 -24.02 -0.14 -0.39
N LYS A 335 -23.82 0.35 -1.61
CA LYS A 335 -22.70 1.24 -1.97
C LYS A 335 -22.72 2.57 -1.21
N ASP A 336 -23.88 2.96 -0.67
CA ASP A 336 -24.04 4.15 0.17
C ASP A 336 -23.58 3.96 1.62
N GLY A 337 -23.07 2.77 1.98
CA GLY A 337 -22.61 2.47 3.33
C GLY A 337 -23.68 1.88 4.26
N THR A 338 -24.85 1.48 3.74
CA THR A 338 -25.92 0.88 4.56
C THR A 338 -25.94 -0.65 4.48
N LEU A 339 -25.99 -1.33 5.62
CA LEU A 339 -26.29 -2.77 5.72
C LEU A 339 -27.78 -3.01 6.03
N PHE A 340 -28.33 -4.07 5.44
CA PHE A 340 -29.66 -4.59 5.75
C PHE A 340 -29.55 -5.97 6.38
N TYR A 341 -30.28 -6.20 7.46
CA TYR A 341 -30.35 -7.50 8.13
C TYR A 341 -31.73 -8.14 7.97
N THR A 342 -31.80 -9.46 8.15
CA THR A 342 -33.06 -10.21 8.06
C THR A 342 -33.95 -9.97 9.28
N PRO A 343 -35.25 -9.64 9.11
CA PRO A 343 -36.15 -9.40 10.24
C PRO A 343 -36.74 -10.65 10.91
N GLN A 344 -36.61 -11.84 10.29
CA GLN A 344 -37.70 -12.82 10.35
C GLN A 344 -38.10 -13.35 11.73
N ASP A 345 -37.21 -13.38 12.74
CA ASP A 345 -37.54 -13.68 14.14
C ASP A 345 -36.50 -13.05 15.11
N SER A 346 -36.14 -11.77 14.92
CA SER A 346 -35.16 -11.12 15.82
C SER A 346 -35.76 -10.90 17.22
N PRO A 347 -35.10 -11.34 18.32
CA PRO A 347 -35.59 -11.12 19.69
C PRO A 347 -35.42 -9.66 20.17
N LEU A 348 -34.96 -8.77 19.30
CA LEU A 348 -34.59 -7.39 19.62
C LEU A 348 -35.82 -6.47 19.60
N ASP A 349 -35.93 -5.62 20.61
CA ASP A 349 -36.94 -4.56 20.69
C ASP A 349 -36.65 -3.48 19.64
N VAL A 350 -37.56 -3.32 18.67
CA VAL A 350 -37.46 -2.40 17.53
C VAL A 350 -37.47 -0.92 17.92
N SER A 351 -37.83 -0.58 19.16
CA SER A 351 -37.77 0.80 19.65
C SER A 351 -36.39 1.20 20.17
N LYS A 352 -35.44 0.26 20.25
CA LYS A 352 -34.10 0.47 20.78
C LYS A 352 -33.01 0.39 19.71
N THR A 353 -31.89 1.01 20.03
CA THR A 353 -30.61 0.90 19.33
C THR A 353 -29.73 -0.16 19.98
N TYR A 354 -28.90 -0.81 19.17
CA TYR A 354 -27.97 -1.86 19.59
C TYR A 354 -26.61 -1.64 18.96
N ALA A 355 -25.62 -2.41 19.38
CA ALA A 355 -24.29 -2.44 18.78
C ALA A 355 -24.06 -3.77 18.05
N GLY A 356 -23.58 -3.70 16.80
CA GLY A 356 -23.20 -4.88 16.01
C GLY A 356 -21.70 -4.99 15.83
N LEU A 357 -21.17 -6.22 15.91
CA LEU A 357 -19.78 -6.58 15.60
C LEU A 357 -19.71 -7.60 14.47
#